data_AF-A0A971YWT1-F1
#
_entry.id   AF-A0A971YWT1-F1
#
_cell.length_a   1.000
_cell.length_b   1.000
_cell.length_c   1.000
_cell.angle_alpha   90.00
_cell.angle_beta   90.00
_cell.angle_gamma   90.00
#
_symmetry.space_group_name_H-M   'P 1'
#
loop_
_entity.id
_entity.type
_entity.pdbx_description
1 polymer ?
#
loop_
_entity_poly.entity_id
_entity_poly.type
_entity_poly.pdbx_seq_one_letter_code
_entity_poly.pdbx_strand_id
1 'polypeptide(L)' 'MGDIVRVVELTSYQQQGRLLPAMREAVQTLRRTDTTVAQKHLCDVALSRVGSRLYIHFYFEP' A
#
# COMPACT_ATOMS: atom_id res chain seq x y z
N MET A 1 15.89 -12.76 -7.19
CA MET A 1 15.57 -11.41 -6.68
C MET A 1 14.07 -11.38 -6.48
N GLY A 2 13.59 -11.23 -5.26
CA GLY A 2 12.17 -11.30 -4.94
C GLY A 2 11.60 -9.90 -4.75
N ASP A 3 10.39 -9.69 -5.26
CA ASP A 3 9.68 -8.41 -5.11
C ASP A 3 9.47 -8.06 -3.64
N ILE A 4 9.58 -6.78 -3.31
CA ILE A 4 9.24 -6.31 -1.97
C ILE A 4 7.74 -6.05 -1.91
N VAL A 5 7.01 -6.91 -1.18
CA VAL A 5 5.59 -6.73 -0.91
C VAL A 5 5.40 -5.97 0.41
N ARG A 6 4.59 -4.91 0.38
CA ARG A 6 4.13 -4.20 1.60
C ARG A 6 2.62 -4.18 1.64
N VAL A 7 2.05 -4.67 2.74
CA VAL A 7 0.60 -4.77 2.93
C VAL A 7 0.14 -3.73 3.93
N VAL A 8 -0.87 -2.94 3.57
CA VAL A 8 -1.46 -1.92 4.44
C VAL A 8 -2.94 -2.23 4.63
N GLU A 9 -3.38 -2.33 5.89
CA GLU A 9 -4.79 -2.46 6.23
C GLU A 9 -5.49 -1.10 6.18
N LEU A 10 -6.65 -1.04 5.55
CA LEU A 10 -7.50 0.14 5.51
C LEU A 10 -8.55 0.06 6.62
N THR A 11 -8.23 0.62 7.79
CA THR A 11 -9.03 0.51 9.01
C THR A 11 -10.28 1.41 9.09
N SER A 12 -10.55 2.26 8.10
CA SER A 12 -11.63 3.27 8.19
C SER A 12 -12.34 3.59 6.88
N TYR A 13 -12.44 2.62 5.97
CA TYR A 13 -13.15 2.77 4.69
C TYR A 13 -14.67 2.68 4.82
N GLN A 14 -15.27 3.71 5.42
CA GLN A 14 -16.73 3.88 5.43
C GLN A 14 -17.23 4.99 4.50
N GLN A 15 -16.34 5.73 3.83
CA GLN A 15 -16.73 6.86 2.97
C GLN A 15 -16.28 6.63 1.52
N GLN A 16 -17.27 6.64 0.60
CA GLN A 16 -17.02 6.65 -0.84
C GLN A 16 -16.07 7.80 -1.21
N GLY A 17 -15.11 7.52 -2.10
CA GLY A 17 -14.20 8.53 -2.65
C GLY A 17 -12.88 8.74 -1.88
N ARG A 18 -12.64 8.07 -0.75
CA ARG A 18 -11.36 8.19 -0.02
C ARG A 18 -10.25 7.22 -0.47
N LEU A 19 -10.58 6.39 -1.49
CA LEU A 19 -9.70 5.56 -2.36
C LEU A 19 -8.20 5.90 -2.34
N LEU A 20 -7.95 6.80 -3.26
CA LEU A 20 -6.67 7.28 -3.70
C LEU A 20 -5.96 8.11 -2.62
N PRO A 21 -6.65 8.96 -1.82
CA PRO A 21 -6.02 9.61 -0.67
C PRO A 21 -5.37 8.63 0.31
N ALA A 22 -6.07 7.59 0.75
CA ALA A 22 -5.53 6.63 1.72
C ALA A 22 -4.37 5.81 1.12
N MET A 23 -4.47 5.43 -0.16
CA MET A 23 -3.37 4.78 -0.88
C MET A 23 -2.13 5.68 -0.94
N ARG A 24 -2.31 6.96 -1.26
CA ARG A 24 -1.22 7.93 -1.33
C ARG A 24 -0.53 8.10 0.01
N GLU A 25 -1.31 8.24 1.08
CA GLU A 25 -0.79 8.38 2.45
C GLU A 25 -0.02 7.13 2.90
N ALA A 26 -0.54 5.94 2.58
CA ALA A 26 0.12 4.67 2.86
C ALA A 26 1.48 4.56 2.17
N VAL A 27 1.57 4.89 0.87
CA VAL A 27 2.84 4.89 0.12
C VAL A 27 3.82 5.93 0.66
N GLN A 28 3.35 7.13 1.00
CA GLN A 28 4.21 8.17 1.59
C GLN A 28 4.75 7.75 2.94
N THR A 29 3.92 7.14 3.79
CA THR A 29 4.32 6.60 5.08
C THR A 29 5.37 5.50 4.90
N LEU A 30 5.11 4.53 4.01
CA LEU A 30 6.07 3.47 3.68
C LEU A 30 7.41 4.02 3.21
N ARG A 31 7.42 5.03 2.32
CA ARG A 31 8.66 5.66 1.84
C ARG A 31 9.41 6.44 2.91
N ARG A 32 8.72 6.92 3.96
CA ARG A 32 9.37 7.61 5.09
C ARG A 32 9.95 6.63 6.11
N THR A 33 9.30 5.49 6.32
CA THR A 33 9.66 4.53 7.38
C THR A 33 10.57 3.41 6.90
N ASP A 34 10.58 3.11 5.60
CA ASP A 34 11.35 2.02 5.00
C ASP A 34 12.32 2.57 3.93
N THR A 35 13.61 2.69 4.29
CA THR A 35 14.66 3.22 3.41
C THR A 35 14.87 2.36 2.16
N THR A 36 14.62 1.05 2.25
CA THR A 36 14.63 0.15 1.10
C THR A 36 13.53 0.47 0.10
N VAL A 37 12.34 0.89 0.56
CA VAL A 37 11.20 1.25 -0.30
C VAL A 37 11.28 2.70 -0.78
N ALA A 38 11.92 3.61 -0.02
CA ALA A 38 12.00 5.03 -0.30
C ALA A 38 12.48 5.37 -1.72
N GLN A 39 13.43 4.59 -2.24
CA GLN A 39 14.09 4.81 -3.54
C GLN A 39 13.54 3.94 -4.66
N LYS A 40 12.59 3.04 -4.37
CA LYS A 40 12.10 2.05 -5.34
C LYS A 40 10.89 2.54 -6.12
N HIS A 41 10.83 2.10 -7.37
CA HIS A 41 9.65 2.28 -8.21
C HIS A 41 8.54 1.33 -7.75
N LEU A 42 7.33 1.87 -7.65
CA LEU A 42 6.13 1.09 -7.41
C LEU A 42 5.71 0.46 -8.75
N CYS A 43 5.74 -0.86 -8.83
CA CYS A 43 5.43 -1.62 -10.04
C CYS A 43 3.95 -1.97 -10.16
N ASP A 44 3.37 -2.40 -9.04
CA ASP A 44 2.00 -2.92 -9.03
C ASP A 44 1.31 -2.66 -7.69
N VAL A 45 -0.03 -2.67 -7.74
CA VAL A 45 -0.89 -2.51 -6.59
C VAL A 45 -2.07 -3.47 -6.67
N ALA A 46 -2.20 -4.33 -5.66
CA ALA A 46 -3.33 -5.24 -5.54
C ALA A 46 -4.22 -4.91 -4.33
N LEU A 47 -5.49 -5.28 -4.42
CA LEU A 47 -6.47 -5.14 -3.35
C LEU A 47 -6.97 -6.53 -2.94
N SER A 48 -7.02 -6.78 -1.64
CA SER A 48 -7.63 -8.00 -1.10
C SER A 48 -8.55 -7.65 0.06
N ARG A 49 -9.59 -8.46 0.27
CA ARG A 49 -10.54 -8.29 1.37
C ARG A 49 -10.56 -9.55 2.23
N VAL A 50 -10.44 -9.39 3.55
CA VAL A 50 -10.62 -10.48 4.53
C VAL A 50 -11.72 -10.07 5.49
N GLY A 51 -12.89 -10.69 5.38
CA GLY A 51 -14.09 -10.28 6.10
C GLY A 51 -14.52 -8.85 5.77
N SER A 52 -14.52 -7.97 6.78
CA SER A 52 -14.81 -6.52 6.62
C SER A 52 -13.56 -5.67 6.37
N ARG A 53 -12.36 -6.26 6.42
CA ARG A 53 -11.09 -5.53 6.30
C ARG A 53 -10.61 -5.52 4.85
N LEU A 54 -10.18 -4.35 4.38
CA LEU A 54 -9.57 -4.18 3.07
C LEU A 54 -8.07 -3.99 3.22
N TYR A 55 -7.29 -4.63 2.36
CA TYR A 55 -5.84 -4.57 2.35
C TYR A 55 -5.36 -4.12 0.99
N ILE A 56 -4.31 -3.31 0.99
CA ILE A 56 -3.60 -2.87 -0.22
C ILE A 56 -2.20 -3.46 -0.18
N HIS A 57 -1.82 -4.12 -1.27
CA HIS A 57 -0.51 -4.71 -1.46
C HIS A 57 0.26 -3.84 -2.45
N PHE A 58 1.41 -3.34 -2.04
CA PHE A 58 2.32 -2.57 -2.88
C PHE A 58 3.51 -3.43 -3.28
N TYR A 59 3.76 -3.53 -4.57
CA TYR A 59 4.89 -4.27 -5.14
C TYR A 59 5.89 -3.28 -5.69
N PHE A 60 7.12 -3.34 -5.19
CA PHE A 60 8.21 -2.47 -5.64
C PHE A 60 9.25 -3.26 -6.40
N GLU A 61 10.01 -2.57 -7.25
CA GLU A 61 11.16 -3.17 -7.94
C GLU A 61 12.12 -3.86 -6.94
N PRO A 62 12.86 -4.90 -7.39
CA PRO A 62 13.83 -5.62 -6.57
C PRO A 62 14.89 -4.76 -5.87
#